data_AF-A0A2V8WSW3-F1
#
_entry.id   AF-A0A2V8WSW3-F1
#
_cell.length_a   1.000
_cell.length_b   1.000
_cell.length_c   1.000
_cell.angle_alpha   90.00
_cell.angle_beta   90.00
_cell.angle_gamma   90.00
#
_symmetry.space_group_name_H-M   'P 1'
#
loop_
_entity.id
_entity.type
_entity.pdbx_description
1 polymer ?
#
loop_
_entity_poly.entity_id
_entity_poly.type
_entity_poly.pdbx_seq_one_letter_code
_entity_poly.pdbx_strand_id
1 'polypeptide(L)'
;MSKTPEEQTKHLDEMTCLLYIERQLDRARGLEVSAHTQDCADCRTLLRALERESRLLTRAMLEEDEPLPSRLAQFQERARNSMQWIWGLVFGLAATGLYALYTGYVQPWQQQLEQAGFGGSNLLGLLIFQGAFWKGWQSMITLLEVLAMLTLAGIAVAFFRRRIRRGSALALMFAGFCAVLTLPTAALASETRKGESASVRSEETIKGDIFLFGDRVKVDGTVEGDVFLFGHDATVNGHVEGDVIGFAQTLQVDGKVDGNIRAFTNTLTIRGTVAKNVLTFDERVNLEAAGKIGGSLTVFVENLNLEGSLGRDLLVFGKHVTISGKVGRGIREKGAGLTITSSGEVGGPIHYEGDTPAEVSPSAKLASPVEFKKLEHKRDYRQGKYYVWQVIWAAAFVLFGLVLMSLMPKFSQDAVKSSEEYGASAGLGVLVLCGVPIAAVIACVTVVGLFIGLSALFVWYGSLYFAQVIVGALVGQWLMGRTSQLWPLIGRMAVGVVIVRLCTTIPVIGGWVKLGVIIWGLGAISIALYRRFQPVIVPGGTPGSFTQPLPPNTTVGGVQPA
;
A
#
# COMPACT_ATOMS: atom_id res chain seq x y z
N MET A 1 91.07 61.64 -26.91
CA MET A 1 91.28 60.59 -25.89
C MET A 1 90.75 61.14 -24.58
N SER A 2 89.91 60.51 -23.78
CA SER A 2 89.08 59.32 -23.89
C SER A 2 88.28 59.26 -22.58
N LYS A 3 86.95 59.22 -22.69
CA LYS A 3 85.95 58.65 -21.77
C LYS A 3 86.17 58.83 -20.25
N THR A 4 85.31 59.64 -19.64
CA THR A 4 84.92 59.49 -18.22
C THR A 4 84.00 58.26 -18.04
N PRO A 5 83.99 57.65 -16.85
CA PRO A 5 83.54 56.28 -16.64
C PRO A 5 82.12 56.24 -16.06
N GLU A 6 81.13 55.89 -16.87
CA GLU A 6 79.87 55.35 -16.34
C GLU A 6 79.97 53.83 -16.38
N GLU A 7 80.33 53.27 -15.22
CA GLU A 7 80.27 51.83 -14.94
C GLU A 7 78.91 51.27 -15.39
N GLN A 8 78.98 50.21 -16.19
CA GLN A 8 77.82 49.40 -16.57
C GLN A 8 77.17 48.83 -15.31
N THR A 9 76.21 49.55 -14.75
CA THR A 9 75.33 49.08 -13.68
C THR A 9 74.45 47.98 -14.28
N LYS A 10 74.78 46.72 -13.99
CA LYS A 10 74.02 45.57 -14.45
C LYS A 10 72.65 45.60 -13.77
N HIS A 11 71.62 45.95 -14.53
CA HIS A 11 70.24 45.98 -14.05
C HIS A 11 69.75 44.59 -13.65
N LEU A 12 68.83 44.55 -12.68
CA LEU A 12 68.13 43.33 -12.27
C LEU A 12 67.14 42.89 -13.36
N ASP A 13 67.04 41.58 -13.53
CA ASP A 13 66.04 40.96 -14.40
C ASP A 13 64.64 40.97 -13.75
N GLU A 14 63.61 41.06 -14.58
CA GLU A 14 62.21 41.18 -14.15
C GLU A 14 61.77 40.01 -13.29
N MET A 15 62.18 38.79 -13.65
CA MET A 15 61.88 37.57 -12.89
C MET A 15 62.48 37.63 -11.47
N THR A 16 63.66 38.22 -11.33
CA THR A 16 64.29 38.37 -10.01
C THR A 16 63.52 39.37 -9.15
N CYS A 17 63.02 40.46 -9.73
CA CYS A 17 62.15 41.41 -9.03
C CYS A 17 60.80 40.81 -8.62
N LEU A 18 60.19 39.96 -9.47
CA LEU A 18 58.96 39.24 -9.13
C LEU A 18 59.16 38.26 -7.97
N LEU A 19 60.19 37.41 -8.02
CA LEU A 19 60.50 36.46 -6.95
C LEU A 19 60.82 37.17 -5.62
N TYR A 20 61.37 38.38 -5.68
CA TYR A 20 61.57 39.23 -4.51
C TYR A 20 60.23 39.68 -3.89
N ILE A 21 59.28 40.17 -4.72
CA ILE A 21 57.95 40.61 -4.26
C ILE A 21 57.16 39.44 -3.66
N GLU A 22 57.24 38.26 -4.26
CA GLU A 22 56.59 37.04 -3.76
C GLU A 22 57.32 36.39 -2.57
N ARG A 23 58.45 36.97 -2.13
CA ARG A 23 59.30 36.46 -1.03
C ARG A 23 59.82 35.03 -1.24
N GLN A 24 60.05 34.65 -2.50
CA GLN A 24 60.56 33.32 -2.87
C GLN A 24 62.09 33.29 -3.02
N LEU A 25 62.75 34.45 -2.99
CA LEU A 25 64.22 34.53 -2.95
C LEU A 25 64.76 34.18 -1.56
N ASP A 26 65.95 33.59 -1.55
CA ASP A 26 66.74 33.40 -0.34
C ASP A 26 67.16 34.75 0.28
N ARG A 27 67.41 34.74 1.60
CA ARG A 27 67.64 35.98 2.36
C ARG A 27 68.85 36.78 1.88
N ALA A 28 69.91 36.11 1.43
CA ALA A 28 71.10 36.80 0.91
C ALA A 28 70.79 37.53 -0.39
N ARG A 29 70.15 36.84 -1.34
CA ARG A 29 69.78 37.45 -2.63
C ARG A 29 68.71 38.52 -2.51
N GLY A 30 67.75 38.36 -1.59
CA GLY A 30 66.77 39.40 -1.30
C GLY A 30 67.38 40.69 -0.76
N LEU A 31 68.44 40.61 0.06
CA LEU A 31 69.15 41.79 0.54
C LEU A 31 69.90 42.50 -0.60
N GLU A 32 70.52 41.75 -1.52
CA GLU A 32 71.18 42.32 -2.71
C GLU A 32 70.19 43.06 -3.61
N VAL A 33 69.01 42.50 -3.86
CA VAL A 33 67.94 43.16 -4.63
C VAL A 33 67.48 44.45 -3.92
N SER A 34 67.34 44.41 -2.59
CA SER A 34 66.94 45.58 -1.81
C SER A 34 68.01 46.68 -1.81
N ALA A 35 69.30 46.33 -1.77
CA ALA A 35 70.40 47.28 -1.85
C ALA A 35 70.50 47.88 -3.27
N HIS A 36 70.46 47.04 -4.30
CA HIS A 36 70.57 47.51 -5.69
C HIS A 36 69.43 48.45 -6.09
N THR A 37 68.20 48.21 -5.63
CA THR A 37 67.05 49.10 -5.91
C THR A 37 67.10 50.44 -5.15
N GLN A 38 67.94 50.56 -4.11
CA GLN A 38 68.23 51.85 -3.46
C GLN A 38 69.20 52.72 -4.25
N ASP A 39 70.04 52.12 -5.10
CA ASP A 39 71.03 52.84 -5.89
C ASP A 39 70.61 53.01 -7.37
N CYS A 40 69.87 52.03 -7.94
CA CYS A 40 69.45 52.04 -9.33
C CYS A 40 67.99 52.51 -9.51
N ALA A 41 67.79 53.64 -10.20
CA ALA A 41 66.48 54.23 -10.42
C ALA A 41 65.58 53.39 -11.34
N ASP A 42 66.15 52.75 -12.37
CA ASP A 42 65.38 51.96 -13.33
C ASP A 42 64.85 50.67 -12.70
N CYS A 43 65.69 49.96 -11.94
CA CYS A 43 65.27 48.76 -11.23
C CYS A 43 64.26 49.07 -10.12
N ARG A 44 64.35 50.24 -9.48
CA ARG A 44 63.32 50.70 -8.53
C ARG A 44 61.98 50.96 -9.22
N THR A 45 62.01 51.52 -10.41
CA THR A 45 60.80 51.81 -11.20
C THR A 45 60.14 50.52 -11.65
N LEU A 46 60.93 49.55 -12.13
CA LEU A 46 60.47 48.22 -12.47
C LEU A 46 59.82 47.51 -11.27
N LEU A 47 60.49 47.51 -10.11
CA LEU A 47 59.96 46.89 -8.90
C LEU A 47 58.61 47.50 -8.48
N ARG A 48 58.49 48.84 -8.54
CA ARG A 48 57.23 49.54 -8.24
C ARG A 48 56.12 49.23 -9.24
N ALA A 49 56.46 49.06 -10.52
CA ALA A 49 55.50 48.69 -11.55
C ALA A 49 54.94 47.28 -11.27
N LEU A 50 55.81 46.30 -11.02
CA LEU A 50 55.43 44.93 -10.69
C LEU A 50 54.61 44.84 -9.40
N GLU A 51 54.98 45.60 -8.36
CA GLU A 51 54.23 45.65 -7.10
C GLU A 51 52.83 46.27 -7.26
N ARG A 52 52.67 47.16 -8.25
CA ARG A 52 51.36 47.73 -8.61
C ARG A 52 50.51 46.70 -9.37
N GLU A 53 51.08 45.99 -10.32
CA GLU A 53 50.38 44.94 -11.07
C GLU A 53 49.95 43.78 -10.18
N SER A 54 50.84 43.28 -9.31
CA SER A 54 50.53 42.23 -8.33
C SER A 54 49.38 42.65 -7.40
N ARG A 55 49.37 43.92 -6.94
CA ARG A 55 48.26 44.47 -6.15
C ARG A 55 46.95 44.58 -6.94
N LEU A 56 47.02 44.93 -8.23
CA LEU A 56 45.83 44.99 -9.08
C LEU A 56 45.25 43.60 -9.34
N LEU A 57 46.09 42.61 -9.64
CA LEU A 57 45.67 41.22 -9.81
C LEU A 57 45.07 40.65 -8.51
N THR A 58 45.70 40.93 -7.37
CA THR A 58 45.17 40.50 -6.06
C THR A 58 43.81 41.14 -5.77
N ARG A 59 43.62 42.42 -6.12
CA ARG A 59 42.31 43.08 -5.98
C ARG A 59 41.27 42.52 -6.93
N ALA A 60 41.62 42.26 -8.18
CA ALA A 60 40.72 41.67 -9.16
C ALA A 60 40.28 40.25 -8.76
N MET A 61 41.17 39.44 -8.17
CA MET A 61 40.80 38.12 -7.63
C MET A 61 39.94 38.20 -6.36
N LEU A 62 40.00 39.30 -5.61
CA LEU A 62 39.16 39.54 -4.44
C LEU A 62 37.83 40.25 -4.77
N GLU A 63 37.64 40.69 -6.01
CA GLU A 63 36.46 41.44 -6.47
C GLU A 63 35.21 40.54 -6.65
N GLU A 64 35.35 39.21 -6.53
CA GLU A 64 34.20 38.29 -6.40
C GLU A 64 33.50 38.37 -5.01
N ASP A 65 34.11 39.02 -4.01
CA ASP A 65 33.57 39.16 -2.65
C ASP A 65 33.06 40.59 -2.34
N GLU A 66 32.39 41.26 -3.29
CA GLU A 66 31.70 42.52 -2.99
C GLU A 66 30.32 42.24 -2.33
N PRO A 67 30.06 42.69 -1.08
CA PRO A 67 28.75 42.52 -0.47
C PRO A 67 27.72 43.33 -1.27
N LEU A 68 26.70 42.63 -1.79
CA LEU A 68 25.53 43.20 -2.47
C LEU A 68 25.13 44.56 -1.87
N PRO A 69 24.92 45.61 -2.68
CA PRO A 69 24.56 46.93 -2.20
C PRO A 69 23.40 46.85 -1.21
N SER A 70 23.51 47.49 -0.05
CA SER A 70 22.54 47.38 1.05
C SER A 70 21.10 47.69 0.65
N ARG A 71 20.89 48.47 -0.43
CA ARG A 71 19.56 48.72 -1.01
C ARG A 71 18.95 47.49 -1.69
N LEU A 72 19.74 46.67 -2.37
CA LEU A 72 19.27 45.42 -2.98
C LEU A 72 19.01 44.36 -1.91
N ALA A 73 19.87 44.28 -0.88
CA ALA A 73 19.65 43.40 0.26
C ALA A 73 18.34 43.76 1.02
N GLN A 74 18.08 45.05 1.26
CA GLN A 74 16.83 45.53 1.86
C GLN A 74 15.61 45.28 0.97
N PHE A 75 15.74 45.43 -0.36
CA PHE A 75 14.68 45.10 -1.30
C PHE A 75 14.37 43.59 -1.28
N GLN A 76 15.40 42.74 -1.24
CA GLN A 76 15.26 41.30 -1.21
C GLN A 76 14.68 40.80 0.12
N GLU A 77 15.05 41.39 1.26
CA GLU A 77 14.41 41.10 2.56
C GLU A 77 12.96 41.56 2.60
N ARG A 78 12.66 42.76 2.09
CA ARG A 78 11.30 43.29 2.05
C ARG A 78 10.42 42.49 1.09
N ALA A 79 10.96 42.07 -0.06
CA ALA A 79 10.31 41.15 -0.99
C ALA A 79 10.11 39.76 -0.36
N ARG A 80 11.10 39.20 0.34
CA ARG A 80 10.99 37.89 1.01
C ARG A 80 9.95 37.92 2.13
N ASN A 81 9.89 38.97 2.93
CA ASN A 81 8.87 39.13 3.98
C ASN A 81 7.47 39.40 3.39
N SER A 82 7.39 40.12 2.26
CA SER A 82 6.13 40.31 1.51
C SER A 82 5.64 39.00 0.86
N MET A 83 6.56 38.15 0.39
CA MET A 83 6.24 36.89 -0.30
C MET A 83 5.78 35.79 0.68
N GLN A 84 6.06 35.91 1.98
CA GLN A 84 5.61 34.94 2.99
C GLN A 84 4.08 34.85 3.08
N TRP A 85 3.38 35.97 2.90
CA TRP A 85 1.91 35.97 2.89
C TRP A 85 1.35 35.29 1.64
N ILE A 86 2.04 35.41 0.50
CA ILE A 86 1.70 34.71 -0.75
C ILE A 86 1.83 33.19 -0.55
N TRP A 87 2.90 32.71 0.10
CA TRP A 87 3.03 31.29 0.43
C TRP A 87 1.95 30.81 1.41
N GLY A 88 1.56 31.63 2.40
CA GLY A 88 0.43 31.33 3.28
C GLY A 88 -0.90 31.24 2.53
N LEU A 89 -1.11 32.13 1.55
CA LEU A 89 -2.31 32.15 0.72
C LEU A 89 -2.33 30.98 -0.28
N VAL A 90 -1.19 30.61 -0.85
CA VAL A 90 -1.02 29.41 -1.70
C VAL A 90 -1.25 28.13 -0.90
N PHE A 91 -0.71 28.01 0.31
CA PHE A 91 -0.97 26.86 1.18
C PHE A 91 -2.43 26.82 1.64
N GLY A 92 -3.02 27.97 1.96
CA GLY A 92 -4.43 28.11 2.29
C GLY A 92 -5.32 27.66 1.13
N LEU A 93 -5.06 28.16 -0.08
CA LEU A 93 -5.79 27.77 -1.29
C LEU A 93 -5.61 26.30 -1.64
N ALA A 94 -4.40 25.75 -1.49
CA ALA A 94 -4.14 24.32 -1.69
C ALA A 94 -4.87 23.46 -0.65
N ALA A 95 -4.89 23.88 0.61
CA ALA A 95 -5.63 23.20 1.68
C ALA A 95 -7.15 23.27 1.45
N THR A 96 -7.69 24.44 1.02
CA THR A 96 -9.09 24.57 0.64
C THR A 96 -9.43 23.78 -0.62
N GLY A 97 -8.50 23.66 -1.57
CA GLY A 97 -8.65 22.85 -2.77
C GLY A 97 -8.69 21.36 -2.43
N LEU A 98 -7.79 20.88 -1.58
CA LEU A 98 -7.79 19.52 -1.03
C LEU A 98 -9.07 19.24 -0.23
N TYR A 99 -9.53 20.20 0.58
CA TYR A 99 -10.78 20.07 1.32
C TYR A 99 -12.01 20.04 0.39
N ALA A 100 -12.03 20.86 -0.65
CA ALA A 100 -13.09 20.85 -1.67
C ALA A 100 -13.08 19.54 -2.49
N LEU A 101 -11.91 18.99 -2.81
CA LEU A 101 -11.78 17.68 -3.47
C LEU A 101 -12.24 16.55 -2.55
N TYR A 102 -11.87 16.61 -1.28
CA TYR A 102 -12.31 15.65 -0.27
C TYR A 102 -13.84 15.70 -0.11
N THR A 103 -14.41 16.87 0.17
CA THR A 103 -15.86 17.04 0.36
C THR A 103 -16.69 16.83 -0.91
N GLY A 104 -16.14 17.15 -2.09
CA GLY A 104 -16.86 17.03 -3.37
C GLY A 104 -16.83 15.63 -3.99
N TYR A 105 -15.76 14.85 -3.77
CA TYR A 105 -15.61 13.53 -4.40
C TYR A 105 -15.41 12.40 -3.39
N VAL A 106 -14.57 12.60 -2.38
CA VAL A 106 -14.20 11.54 -1.43
C VAL A 106 -15.31 11.32 -0.41
N GLN A 107 -15.87 12.38 0.18
CA GLN A 107 -16.90 12.31 1.20
C GLN A 107 -18.22 11.71 0.69
N PRO A 108 -18.73 12.05 -0.52
CA PRO A 108 -19.94 11.43 -1.04
C PRO A 108 -19.72 9.96 -1.37
N TRP A 109 -18.54 9.60 -1.89
CA TRP A 109 -18.16 8.20 -2.13
C TRP A 109 -18.01 7.43 -0.81
N GLN A 110 -17.42 8.05 0.21
CA GLN A 110 -17.31 7.49 1.56
C GLN A 110 -18.69 7.29 2.19
N GLN A 111 -19.62 8.23 2.01
CA GLN A 111 -21.02 8.08 2.44
C GLN A 111 -21.77 6.98 1.67
N GLN A 112 -21.52 6.84 0.36
CA GLN A 112 -22.07 5.74 -0.45
C GLN A 112 -21.51 4.38 -0.02
N LEU A 113 -20.22 4.32 0.32
CA LEU A 113 -19.59 3.13 0.89
C LEU A 113 -20.13 2.82 2.28
N GLU A 114 -20.34 3.83 3.13
CA GLU A 114 -21.00 3.69 4.43
C GLU A 114 -22.39 3.07 4.25
N GLN A 115 -23.20 3.58 3.32
CA GLN A 115 -24.53 3.05 3.00
C GLN A 115 -24.48 1.64 2.36
N ALA A 116 -23.40 1.30 1.66
CA ALA A 116 -23.16 -0.02 1.07
C ALA A 116 -22.48 -1.02 2.03
N GLY A 117 -22.25 -0.63 3.31
CA GLY A 117 -21.74 -1.52 4.35
C GLY A 117 -20.21 -1.48 4.59
N PHE A 118 -19.48 -0.58 3.94
CA PHE A 118 -18.01 -0.44 3.99
C PHE A 118 -17.50 0.73 4.85
N GLY A 119 -18.39 1.38 5.59
CA GLY A 119 -18.05 2.46 6.52
C GLY A 119 -17.50 1.99 7.86
N GLY A 120 -16.75 2.86 8.56
CA GLY A 120 -16.21 2.58 9.90
C GLY A 120 -17.27 2.35 11.00
N SER A 121 -18.54 2.54 10.68
CA SER A 121 -19.70 2.22 11.53
C SER A 121 -20.40 0.90 11.17
N ASN A 122 -19.94 0.18 10.13
CA ASN A 122 -20.57 -1.03 9.63
C ASN A 122 -19.68 -2.27 9.73
N LEU A 123 -20.35 -3.43 9.87
CA LEU A 123 -19.82 -4.74 10.23
C LEU A 123 -18.54 -5.17 9.50
N LEU A 124 -18.40 -4.94 8.19
CA LEU A 124 -17.19 -5.33 7.44
C LEU A 124 -16.01 -4.41 7.80
N GLY A 125 -16.30 -3.12 8.01
CA GLY A 125 -15.38 -2.13 8.56
C GLY A 125 -15.07 -2.35 10.05
N LEU A 126 -15.91 -3.05 10.82
CA LEU A 126 -15.62 -3.41 12.21
C LEU A 126 -14.91 -4.78 12.32
N LEU A 127 -15.24 -5.75 11.45
CA LEU A 127 -14.61 -7.07 11.38
C LEU A 127 -13.18 -7.03 10.87
N ILE A 128 -12.91 -6.19 9.86
CA ILE A 128 -11.55 -5.98 9.33
C ILE A 128 -10.72 -5.10 10.27
N PHE A 129 -11.35 -4.20 11.03
CA PHE A 129 -10.65 -3.16 11.81
C PHE A 129 -10.81 -3.25 13.35
N GLN A 130 -11.44 -4.28 13.95
CA GLN A 130 -11.54 -4.40 15.44
C GLN A 130 -11.27 -5.80 16.03
N GLY A 131 -10.95 -6.82 15.21
CA GLY A 131 -10.54 -8.15 15.70
C GLY A 131 -9.18 -8.16 16.42
N ALA A 132 -8.66 -9.35 16.78
CA ALA A 132 -7.36 -9.54 17.45
C ALA A 132 -6.17 -8.81 16.78
N PHE A 133 -6.35 -8.45 15.51
CA PHE A 133 -5.49 -7.59 14.69
C PHE A 133 -5.30 -6.15 15.24
N TRP A 134 -6.26 -5.60 16.02
CA TRP A 134 -6.27 -4.19 16.43
C TRP A 134 -5.67 -3.87 17.81
N LYS A 135 -5.41 -4.84 18.71
CA LYS A 135 -4.68 -4.55 19.97
C LYS A 135 -3.30 -3.94 19.71
N GLY A 136 -2.65 -4.39 18.63
CA GLY A 136 -1.41 -3.79 18.13
C GLY A 136 -1.64 -2.44 17.44
N TRP A 137 -2.73 -2.28 16.68
CA TRP A 137 -3.03 -1.06 15.94
C TRP A 137 -3.46 0.11 16.83
N GLN A 138 -4.28 -0.10 17.86
CA GLN A 138 -4.68 0.95 18.82
C GLN A 138 -3.49 1.40 19.68
N SER A 139 -2.64 0.45 20.09
CA SER A 139 -1.35 0.73 20.74
C SER A 139 -0.37 1.44 19.78
N MET A 140 -0.46 1.19 18.48
CA MET A 140 0.39 1.80 17.45
C MET A 140 -0.13 3.17 17.00
N ILE A 141 -1.44 3.39 16.90
CA ILE A 141 -2.04 4.72 16.70
C ILE A 141 -1.72 5.59 17.91
N THR A 142 -1.91 5.10 19.13
CA THR A 142 -1.52 5.87 20.32
C THR A 142 -0.02 6.15 20.35
N LEU A 143 0.83 5.21 19.94
CA LEU A 143 2.27 5.43 19.84
C LEU A 143 2.66 6.37 18.68
N LEU A 144 1.97 6.33 17.55
CA LEU A 144 2.15 7.24 16.41
C LEU A 144 1.60 8.63 16.71
N GLU A 145 0.50 8.76 17.45
CA GLU A 145 -0.03 10.00 17.96
C GLU A 145 0.90 10.59 19.01
N VAL A 146 1.46 9.77 19.91
CA VAL A 146 2.49 10.20 20.85
C VAL A 146 3.76 10.62 20.09
N LEU A 147 4.22 9.88 19.08
CA LEU A 147 5.36 10.28 18.25
C LEU A 147 5.06 11.51 17.39
N ALA A 148 3.85 11.66 16.87
CA ALA A 148 3.40 12.84 16.13
C ALA A 148 3.31 14.05 17.04
N MET A 149 2.80 13.89 18.27
CA MET A 149 2.80 14.93 19.29
C MET A 149 4.22 15.26 19.76
N LEU A 150 5.10 14.27 19.93
CA LEU A 150 6.50 14.49 20.30
C LEU A 150 7.30 15.14 19.17
N THR A 151 7.00 14.82 17.91
CA THR A 151 7.64 15.45 16.75
C THR A 151 7.08 16.84 16.50
N LEU A 152 5.77 17.07 16.63
CA LEU A 152 5.17 18.41 16.59
C LEU A 152 5.63 19.27 17.76
N ALA A 153 5.73 18.71 18.97
CA ALA A 153 6.31 19.38 20.13
C ALA A 153 7.81 19.64 19.93
N GLY A 154 8.56 18.69 19.38
CA GLY A 154 9.97 18.85 19.04
C GLY A 154 10.20 19.92 17.97
N ILE A 155 9.37 19.97 16.94
CA ILE A 155 9.38 20.98 15.87
C ILE A 155 8.93 22.33 16.43
N ALA A 156 7.89 22.39 17.26
CA ALA A 156 7.44 23.61 17.93
C ALA A 156 8.52 24.16 18.87
N VAL A 157 9.16 23.30 19.67
CA VAL A 157 10.29 23.64 20.54
C VAL A 157 11.50 24.08 19.72
N ALA A 158 11.84 23.42 18.61
CA ALA A 158 12.95 23.81 17.74
C ALA A 158 12.68 25.14 17.01
N PHE A 159 11.44 25.36 16.56
CA PHE A 159 11.00 26.56 15.88
C PHE A 159 10.89 27.76 16.84
N PHE A 160 10.45 27.53 18.08
CA PHE A 160 10.35 28.57 19.11
C PHE A 160 11.65 28.82 19.89
N ARG A 161 12.53 27.82 20.09
CA ARG A 161 13.90 28.02 20.61
C ARG A 161 14.69 28.98 19.71
N ARG A 162 14.39 29.00 18.41
CA ARG A 162 14.99 29.95 17.46
C ARG A 162 14.33 31.34 17.49
N ARG A 163 13.15 31.54 18.09
CA ARG A 163 12.39 32.78 17.90
C ARG A 163 11.99 33.55 19.16
N ILE A 164 11.91 32.99 20.38
CA ILE A 164 11.33 33.73 21.52
C ILE A 164 12.00 33.44 22.89
N ARG A 165 12.57 34.48 23.53
CA ARG A 165 13.16 34.49 24.90
C ARG A 165 12.19 34.99 25.99
N ARG A 166 10.87 34.78 25.91
CA ARG A 166 9.92 35.24 26.96
C ARG A 166 8.95 34.14 27.39
N GLY A 167 8.96 33.81 28.69
CA GLY A 167 8.37 32.59 29.27
C GLY A 167 6.85 32.53 29.38
N SER A 168 6.11 33.57 29.01
CA SER A 168 4.65 33.63 29.16
C SER A 168 3.88 32.77 28.12
N ALA A 169 4.46 32.51 26.94
CA ALA A 169 3.83 31.67 25.92
C ALA A 169 3.86 30.16 26.25
N LEU A 170 4.83 29.75 27.07
CA LEU A 170 5.04 28.34 27.44
C LEU A 170 4.01 27.89 28.48
N ALA A 171 3.60 28.77 29.39
CA ALA A 171 2.54 28.52 30.36
C ALA A 171 1.15 28.37 29.70
N LEU A 172 0.86 29.16 28.67
CA LEU A 172 -0.42 29.10 27.93
C LEU A 172 -0.56 27.81 27.11
N MET A 173 0.53 27.30 26.51
CA MET A 173 0.49 26.01 25.83
C MET A 173 0.38 24.83 26.80
N PHE A 174 1.05 24.89 27.95
CA PHE A 174 0.91 23.84 28.97
C PHE A 174 -0.50 23.82 29.57
N ALA A 175 -1.09 24.99 29.82
CA ALA A 175 -2.48 25.10 30.25
C ALA A 175 -3.48 24.59 29.20
N GLY A 176 -3.26 24.90 27.92
CA GLY A 176 -4.07 24.37 26.81
C GLY A 176 -3.97 22.84 26.68
N PHE A 177 -2.77 22.28 26.82
CA PHE A 177 -2.55 20.84 26.77
C PHE A 177 -3.18 20.11 27.98
N CYS A 178 -3.08 20.68 29.18
CA CYS A 178 -3.75 20.15 30.37
C CYS A 178 -5.28 20.23 30.25
N ALA A 179 -5.84 21.26 29.62
CA ALA A 179 -7.29 21.38 29.42
C ALA A 179 -7.83 20.29 28.45
N VAL A 180 -7.07 19.94 27.41
CA VAL A 180 -7.46 18.86 26.48
C VAL A 180 -7.45 17.48 27.16
N LEU A 181 -6.56 17.26 28.12
CA LEU A 181 -6.51 16.01 28.91
C LEU A 181 -7.67 15.84 29.90
N THR A 182 -8.46 16.89 30.14
CA THR A 182 -9.61 16.86 31.07
C THR A 182 -10.96 16.65 30.39
N LEU A 183 -11.01 16.52 29.07
CA LEU A 183 -12.25 16.20 28.37
C LEU A 183 -12.64 14.73 28.67
N PRO A 184 -13.85 14.47 29.19
CA PRO A 184 -14.29 13.10 29.42
C PRO A 184 -14.39 12.37 28.09
N THR A 185 -13.72 11.23 27.98
CA THR A 185 -13.94 10.29 26.88
C THR A 185 -15.36 9.74 27.01
N ALA A 186 -16.19 9.94 25.98
CA ALA A 186 -17.46 9.24 25.89
C ALA A 186 -17.17 7.74 25.78
N ALA A 187 -17.26 7.01 26.88
CA ALA A 187 -17.17 5.56 26.89
C ALA A 187 -18.45 5.00 26.28
N LEU A 188 -18.39 4.62 25.00
CA LEU A 188 -19.36 3.67 24.44
C LEU A 188 -19.11 2.34 25.15
N ALA A 189 -20.04 1.94 26.01
CA ALA A 189 -19.96 0.72 26.80
C ALA A 189 -20.25 -0.51 25.92
N SER A 190 -19.34 -0.83 25.01
CA SER A 190 -19.32 -2.15 24.38
C SER A 190 -18.49 -3.09 25.26
N GLU A 191 -19.10 -4.20 25.67
CA GLU A 191 -18.45 -5.18 26.54
C GLU A 191 -17.68 -6.20 25.70
N THR A 192 -16.44 -6.52 26.08
CA THR A 192 -15.65 -7.55 25.39
C THR A 192 -15.16 -8.60 26.38
N ARG A 193 -15.47 -9.87 26.11
CA ARG A 193 -14.98 -11.00 26.91
C ARG A 193 -14.08 -11.90 26.07
N LYS A 194 -12.96 -12.31 26.67
CA LYS A 194 -11.95 -13.17 26.04
C LYS A 194 -11.52 -14.27 27.00
N GLY A 195 -11.38 -15.49 26.50
CA GLY A 195 -10.89 -16.63 27.26
C GLY A 195 -11.06 -17.92 26.47
N GLU A 196 -10.62 -19.05 27.03
CA GLU A 196 -10.87 -20.37 26.41
C GLU A 196 -12.38 -20.66 26.32
N SER A 197 -13.14 -20.24 27.33
CA SER A 197 -14.59 -20.26 27.32
C SER A 197 -15.15 -18.88 27.70
N ALA A 198 -15.70 -18.16 26.72
CA ALA A 198 -16.34 -16.87 26.91
C ALA A 198 -17.85 -17.06 27.00
N SER A 199 -18.50 -16.50 28.03
CA SER A 199 -19.95 -16.66 28.18
C SER A 199 -20.68 -15.48 28.78
N VAL A 200 -21.98 -15.41 28.50
CA VAL A 200 -22.99 -14.61 29.19
C VAL A 200 -23.88 -15.58 29.94
N ARG A 201 -23.93 -15.47 31.26
CA ARG A 201 -24.67 -16.43 32.10
C ARG A 201 -26.18 -16.18 32.01
N SER A 202 -27.00 -17.18 32.35
CA SER A 202 -28.47 -17.11 32.25
C SER A 202 -29.10 -15.95 33.03
N GLU A 203 -28.54 -15.61 34.18
CA GLU A 203 -28.99 -14.57 35.10
C GLU A 203 -28.47 -13.17 34.73
N GLU A 204 -27.63 -13.10 33.71
CA GLU A 204 -26.94 -11.90 33.30
C GLU A 204 -27.72 -11.16 32.21
N THR A 205 -27.79 -9.84 32.33
CA THR A 205 -28.32 -8.95 31.28
C THR A 205 -27.24 -7.96 30.88
N ILE A 206 -26.78 -8.07 29.65
CA ILE A 206 -25.79 -7.15 29.08
C ILE A 206 -26.52 -6.00 28.43
N LYS A 207 -26.18 -4.77 28.83
CA LYS A 207 -26.76 -3.54 28.27
C LYS A 207 -25.87 -3.02 27.16
N GLY A 208 -26.32 -3.14 25.92
CA GLY A 208 -25.54 -2.80 24.73
C GLY A 208 -24.84 -3.99 24.10
N ASP A 209 -23.89 -3.69 23.21
CA ASP A 209 -23.28 -4.69 22.34
C ASP A 209 -22.16 -5.47 23.05
N ILE A 210 -22.09 -6.77 22.78
CA ILE A 210 -21.08 -7.66 23.36
C ILE A 210 -20.25 -8.39 22.31
N PHE A 211 -18.94 -8.44 22.55
CA PHE A 211 -17.98 -9.18 21.75
C PHE A 211 -17.40 -10.34 22.56
N LEU A 212 -17.63 -11.56 22.09
CA LEU A 212 -17.17 -12.79 22.73
C LEU A 212 -16.13 -13.49 21.85
N PHE A 213 -14.94 -13.72 22.42
CA PHE A 213 -13.87 -14.45 21.77
C PHE A 213 -13.44 -15.63 22.63
N GLY A 214 -13.49 -16.84 22.08
CA GLY A 214 -12.98 -18.04 22.76
C GLY A 214 -13.08 -19.29 21.92
N ASP A 215 -12.59 -20.41 22.43
CA ASP A 215 -12.77 -21.70 21.75
C ASP A 215 -14.24 -22.13 21.83
N ARG A 216 -14.83 -22.02 23.02
CA ARG A 216 -16.26 -22.20 23.27
C ARG A 216 -16.91 -20.89 23.69
N VAL A 217 -17.94 -20.48 22.97
CA VAL A 217 -18.69 -19.25 23.24
C VAL A 217 -20.14 -19.57 23.56
N LYS A 218 -20.66 -19.07 24.69
CA LYS A 218 -22.03 -19.38 25.11
C LYS A 218 -22.80 -18.14 25.58
N VAL A 219 -23.96 -17.89 25.00
CA VAL A 219 -24.87 -16.82 25.41
C VAL A 219 -26.13 -17.45 25.98
N ASP A 220 -26.19 -17.59 27.31
CA ASP A 220 -27.37 -18.11 28.02
C ASP A 220 -28.28 -16.99 28.55
N GLY A 221 -27.74 -15.79 28.80
CA GLY A 221 -28.48 -14.65 29.35
C GLY A 221 -29.16 -13.76 28.31
N THR A 222 -29.50 -12.53 28.72
CA THR A 222 -30.12 -11.54 27.84
C THR A 222 -29.10 -10.50 27.38
N VAL A 223 -29.13 -10.12 26.10
CA VAL A 223 -28.32 -9.04 25.55
C VAL A 223 -29.24 -7.99 24.92
N GLU A 224 -29.31 -6.82 25.54
CA GLU A 224 -30.05 -5.63 25.08
C GLU A 224 -29.24 -4.87 24.01
N GLY A 225 -28.79 -5.60 22.98
CA GLY A 225 -27.88 -5.09 21.95
C GLY A 225 -27.45 -6.19 20.99
N ASP A 226 -26.40 -5.92 20.22
CA ASP A 226 -25.86 -6.87 19.24
C ASP A 226 -24.84 -7.83 19.89
N VAL A 227 -24.83 -9.07 19.40
CA VAL A 227 -23.91 -10.12 19.87
C VAL A 227 -22.95 -10.50 18.77
N PHE A 228 -21.66 -10.36 19.04
CA PHE A 228 -20.57 -10.74 18.15
C PHE A 228 -19.83 -11.96 18.72
N LEU A 229 -19.86 -13.07 17.98
CA LEU A 229 -19.32 -14.37 18.41
C LEU A 229 -18.16 -14.76 17.52
N PHE A 230 -17.02 -15.07 18.14
CA PHE A 230 -15.84 -15.60 17.46
C PHE A 230 -15.31 -16.82 18.21
N GLY A 231 -15.39 -18.01 17.61
CA GLY A 231 -14.89 -19.21 18.26
C GLY A 231 -14.91 -20.49 17.44
N HIS A 232 -14.60 -21.62 18.05
CA HIS A 232 -14.77 -22.92 17.40
C HIS A 232 -16.24 -23.34 17.49
N ASP A 233 -16.78 -23.37 18.70
CA ASP A 233 -18.18 -23.69 18.99
C ASP A 233 -18.88 -22.49 19.62
N ALA A 234 -19.96 -22.03 19.01
CA ALA A 234 -20.77 -20.94 19.51
C ALA A 234 -22.22 -21.38 19.74
N THR A 235 -22.79 -21.05 20.90
CA THR A 235 -24.18 -21.37 21.23
C THR A 235 -24.91 -20.15 21.78
N VAL A 236 -26.08 -19.86 21.23
CA VAL A 236 -26.98 -18.78 21.68
C VAL A 236 -28.28 -19.41 22.17
N ASN A 237 -28.39 -19.59 23.48
CA ASN A 237 -29.59 -20.12 24.15
C ASN A 237 -30.50 -19.01 24.67
N GLY A 238 -29.91 -17.87 25.04
CA GLY A 238 -30.59 -16.74 25.67
C GLY A 238 -31.34 -15.85 24.69
N HIS A 239 -31.69 -14.64 25.15
CA HIS A 239 -32.42 -13.66 24.35
C HIS A 239 -31.48 -12.56 23.85
N VAL A 240 -31.47 -12.32 22.54
CA VAL A 240 -30.74 -11.22 21.91
C VAL A 240 -31.74 -10.26 21.30
N GLU A 241 -31.81 -9.03 21.81
CA GLU A 241 -32.72 -8.00 21.30
C GLU A 241 -32.23 -7.40 19.98
N GLY A 242 -30.91 -7.38 19.78
CA GLY A 242 -30.26 -6.94 18.55
C GLY A 242 -29.99 -8.07 17.56
N ASP A 243 -28.93 -7.89 16.77
CA ASP A 243 -28.46 -8.83 15.76
C ASP A 243 -27.44 -9.82 16.35
N VAL A 244 -27.39 -11.05 15.83
CA VAL A 244 -26.32 -12.02 16.11
C VAL A 244 -25.39 -12.08 14.92
N ILE A 245 -24.11 -11.83 15.17
CA ILE A 245 -23.05 -11.92 14.18
C ILE A 245 -22.04 -12.98 14.61
N GLY A 246 -21.95 -14.07 13.86
CA GLY A 246 -21.18 -15.25 14.26
C GLY A 246 -20.14 -15.70 13.25
N PHE A 247 -18.90 -15.83 13.71
CA PHE A 247 -17.80 -16.46 12.99
C PHE A 247 -17.32 -17.65 13.80
N ALA A 248 -17.73 -18.86 13.40
CA ALA A 248 -17.40 -20.06 14.15
C ALA A 248 -17.25 -21.29 13.26
N GLN A 249 -16.71 -22.40 13.77
CA GLN A 249 -16.84 -23.66 13.06
C GLN A 249 -18.28 -24.17 13.15
N THR A 250 -18.86 -24.13 14.35
CA THR A 250 -20.27 -24.44 14.58
C THR A 250 -20.97 -23.28 15.29
N LEU A 251 -22.17 -22.92 14.83
CA LEU A 251 -23.06 -21.98 15.51
C LEU A 251 -24.43 -22.61 15.69
N GLN A 252 -24.87 -22.70 16.93
CA GLN A 252 -26.20 -23.17 17.30
C GLN A 252 -27.01 -22.02 17.92
N VAL A 253 -28.20 -21.76 17.37
CA VAL A 253 -29.10 -20.71 17.85
C VAL A 253 -30.40 -21.36 18.29
N ASP A 254 -30.52 -21.57 19.60
CA ASP A 254 -31.68 -22.15 20.27
C ASP A 254 -32.61 -21.08 20.85
N GLY A 255 -32.05 -19.92 21.18
CA GLY A 255 -32.75 -18.79 21.79
C GLY A 255 -33.53 -17.89 20.82
N LYS A 256 -34.01 -16.76 21.34
CA LYS A 256 -34.76 -15.76 20.56
C LYS A 256 -33.87 -14.59 20.16
N VAL A 257 -33.81 -14.30 18.86
CA VAL A 257 -33.09 -13.18 18.26
C VAL A 257 -34.11 -12.23 17.62
N ASP A 258 -34.26 -11.01 18.15
CA ASP A 258 -35.22 -10.04 17.62
C ASP A 258 -34.70 -9.26 16.41
N GLY A 259 -33.38 -9.27 16.22
CA GLY A 259 -32.72 -8.77 15.05
C GLY A 259 -32.54 -9.81 13.93
N ASN A 260 -31.44 -9.66 13.21
CA ASN A 260 -30.97 -10.51 12.13
C ASN A 260 -29.87 -11.45 12.62
N ILE A 261 -29.68 -12.57 11.91
CA ILE A 261 -28.47 -13.38 12.04
C ILE A 261 -27.59 -13.14 10.82
N ARG A 262 -26.31 -12.84 11.04
CA ARG A 262 -25.27 -12.82 10.01
C ARG A 262 -24.16 -13.76 10.41
N ALA A 263 -24.02 -14.88 9.71
CA ALA A 263 -23.09 -15.92 10.11
C ALA A 263 -22.16 -16.35 8.97
N PHE A 264 -20.95 -16.73 9.34
CA PHE A 264 -20.00 -17.42 8.48
C PHE A 264 -19.46 -18.58 9.29
N THR A 265 -19.99 -19.78 9.07
CA THR A 265 -19.60 -20.97 9.82
C THR A 265 -19.39 -22.19 8.95
N ASN A 266 -18.93 -23.31 9.51
CA ASN A 266 -19.01 -24.57 8.78
C ASN A 266 -20.42 -25.17 8.89
N THR A 267 -21.03 -25.06 10.07
CA THR A 267 -22.38 -25.55 10.32
C THR A 267 -23.17 -24.58 11.17
N LEU A 268 -24.28 -24.09 10.61
CA LEU A 268 -25.28 -23.28 11.31
C LEU A 268 -26.53 -24.11 11.58
N THR A 269 -26.94 -24.20 12.84
CA THR A 269 -28.20 -24.84 13.25
C THR A 269 -29.09 -23.83 13.96
N ILE A 270 -30.32 -23.67 13.49
CA ILE A 270 -31.33 -22.76 14.07
C ILE A 270 -32.50 -23.59 14.56
N ARG A 271 -32.70 -23.61 15.89
CA ARG A 271 -33.88 -24.19 16.57
C ARG A 271 -34.79 -23.13 17.17
N GLY A 272 -34.22 -21.95 17.44
CA GLY A 272 -34.89 -20.81 18.05
C GLY A 272 -35.71 -19.96 17.08
N THR A 273 -36.05 -18.76 17.53
CA THR A 273 -36.82 -17.79 16.73
C THR A 273 -35.96 -16.59 16.35
N VAL A 274 -35.90 -16.28 15.05
CA VAL A 274 -35.27 -15.08 14.48
C VAL A 274 -36.37 -14.19 13.94
N ALA A 275 -36.58 -13.01 14.50
CA ALA A 275 -37.70 -12.17 14.12
C ALA A 275 -37.51 -11.54 12.71
N LYS A 276 -36.27 -11.21 12.34
CA LYS A 276 -35.94 -10.61 11.03
C LYS A 276 -35.27 -11.63 10.10
N ASN A 277 -34.14 -11.28 9.50
CA ASN A 277 -33.55 -12.03 8.39
C ASN A 277 -32.32 -12.83 8.82
N VAL A 278 -32.00 -13.85 8.03
CA VAL A 278 -30.75 -14.62 8.18
C VAL A 278 -29.95 -14.50 6.88
N LEU A 279 -28.69 -14.08 7.00
CA LEU A 279 -27.69 -14.10 5.93
C LEU A 279 -26.53 -14.98 6.37
N THR A 280 -26.23 -16.03 5.61
CA THR A 280 -25.21 -16.98 6.05
C THR A 280 -24.41 -17.62 4.91
N PHE A 281 -23.17 -18.00 5.22
CA PHE A 281 -22.22 -18.65 4.33
C PHE A 281 -21.64 -19.86 5.04
N ASP A 282 -22.07 -21.07 4.68
CA ASP A 282 -21.68 -22.28 5.42
C ASP A 282 -21.50 -23.52 4.53
N GLU A 283 -20.89 -24.58 5.05
CA GLU A 283 -20.96 -25.89 4.38
C GLU A 283 -22.36 -26.48 4.54
N ARG A 284 -22.94 -26.36 5.75
CA ARG A 284 -24.24 -26.93 6.10
C ARG A 284 -25.09 -25.96 6.91
N VAL A 285 -26.36 -25.82 6.52
CA VAL A 285 -27.34 -25.03 7.27
C VAL A 285 -28.55 -25.90 7.58
N ASN A 286 -28.94 -25.95 8.84
CA ASN A 286 -30.11 -26.66 9.33
C ASN A 286 -31.07 -25.67 10.00
N LEU A 287 -32.24 -25.44 9.38
CA LEU A 287 -33.37 -24.83 10.07
C LEU A 287 -34.27 -25.96 10.54
N GLU A 288 -34.11 -26.38 11.79
CA GLU A 288 -34.86 -27.52 12.36
C GLU A 288 -36.35 -27.19 12.53
N ALA A 289 -37.18 -28.22 12.72
CA ALA A 289 -38.64 -28.08 12.80
C ALA A 289 -39.14 -27.05 13.84
N ALA A 290 -38.42 -26.87 14.95
CA ALA A 290 -38.74 -25.86 15.97
C ALA A 290 -38.37 -24.42 15.53
N GLY A 291 -37.42 -24.30 14.59
CA GLY A 291 -36.84 -23.05 14.14
C GLY A 291 -37.83 -22.17 13.36
N LYS A 292 -37.82 -20.87 13.65
CA LYS A 292 -38.68 -19.89 12.98
C LYS A 292 -37.88 -18.67 12.55
N ILE A 293 -37.94 -18.31 11.28
CA ILE A 293 -37.36 -17.07 10.74
C ILE A 293 -38.52 -16.21 10.25
N GLY A 294 -38.78 -15.08 10.89
CA GLY A 294 -39.89 -14.18 10.53
C GLY A 294 -39.68 -13.44 9.21
N GLY A 295 -38.42 -13.15 8.87
CA GLY A 295 -38.01 -12.48 7.64
C GLY A 295 -37.61 -13.44 6.51
N SER A 296 -36.59 -13.05 5.75
CA SER A 296 -36.05 -13.81 4.62
C SER A 296 -34.76 -14.55 5.01
N LEU A 297 -34.48 -15.67 4.33
CA LEU A 297 -33.25 -16.45 4.48
C LEU A 297 -32.44 -16.33 3.18
N THR A 298 -31.25 -15.75 3.27
CA THR A 298 -30.25 -15.71 2.19
C THR A 298 -29.06 -16.57 2.59
N VAL A 299 -28.77 -17.61 1.81
CA VAL A 299 -27.78 -18.61 2.21
C VAL A 299 -26.91 -19.04 1.03
N PHE A 300 -25.61 -19.10 1.28
CA PHE A 300 -24.61 -19.70 0.39
C PHE A 300 -24.11 -20.97 1.05
N VAL A 301 -24.45 -22.14 0.50
CA VAL A 301 -24.28 -23.40 1.24
C VAL A 301 -23.99 -24.60 0.36
N GLU A 302 -23.30 -25.62 0.88
CA GLU A 302 -23.27 -26.90 0.17
C GLU A 302 -24.59 -27.67 0.36
N ASN A 303 -25.04 -27.81 1.61
CA ASN A 303 -26.28 -28.51 1.97
C ASN A 303 -27.20 -27.64 2.85
N LEU A 304 -28.43 -27.38 2.38
CA LEU A 304 -29.50 -26.77 3.18
C LEU A 304 -30.55 -27.81 3.54
N ASN A 305 -30.85 -27.97 4.84
CA ASN A 305 -32.03 -28.67 5.31
C ASN A 305 -32.99 -27.68 6.01
N LEU A 306 -34.16 -27.46 5.40
CA LEU A 306 -35.18 -26.53 5.89
C LEU A 306 -36.41 -27.32 6.34
N GLU A 307 -36.52 -27.58 7.64
CA GLU A 307 -37.67 -28.26 8.28
C GLU A 307 -38.59 -27.28 9.03
N GLY A 308 -38.04 -26.16 9.50
CA GLY A 308 -38.78 -25.14 10.25
C GLY A 308 -39.66 -24.23 9.39
N SER A 309 -39.93 -23.02 9.89
CA SER A 309 -40.77 -22.05 9.19
C SER A 309 -40.03 -20.77 8.83
N LEU A 310 -40.18 -20.33 7.58
CA LEU A 310 -39.67 -19.09 7.03
C LEU A 310 -40.85 -18.19 6.63
N GLY A 311 -40.92 -16.98 7.18
CA GLY A 311 -42.04 -16.07 6.99
C GLY A 311 -42.07 -15.40 5.62
N ARG A 312 -40.93 -15.22 4.97
CA ARG A 312 -40.82 -14.51 3.69
C ARG A 312 -40.13 -15.36 2.61
N ASP A 313 -39.12 -14.80 1.95
CA ASP A 313 -38.51 -15.32 0.74
C ASP A 313 -37.22 -16.09 1.08
N LEU A 314 -36.98 -17.17 0.32
CA LEU A 314 -35.79 -18.01 0.41
C LEU A 314 -34.89 -17.75 -0.80
N LEU A 315 -33.68 -17.24 -0.59
CA LEU A 315 -32.65 -17.07 -1.61
C LEU A 315 -31.47 -17.98 -1.30
N VAL A 316 -31.23 -18.97 -2.16
CA VAL A 316 -30.22 -20.01 -1.91
C VAL A 316 -29.28 -20.10 -3.09
N PHE A 317 -27.99 -20.11 -2.79
CA PHE A 317 -26.93 -20.50 -3.71
C PHE A 317 -26.26 -21.73 -3.12
N GLY A 318 -26.63 -22.93 -3.57
CA GLY A 318 -26.08 -24.14 -2.97
C GLY A 318 -26.14 -25.39 -3.81
N LYS A 319 -25.52 -26.48 -3.36
CA LYS A 319 -25.50 -27.72 -4.16
C LYS A 319 -26.75 -28.54 -3.96
N HIS A 320 -27.08 -28.84 -2.70
CA HIS A 320 -28.20 -29.69 -2.33
C HIS A 320 -29.13 -28.96 -1.37
N VAL A 321 -30.38 -28.78 -1.77
CA VAL A 321 -31.38 -28.05 -1.00
C VAL A 321 -32.58 -28.94 -0.75
N THR A 322 -32.83 -29.26 0.52
CA THR A 322 -33.99 -30.04 0.95
C THR A 322 -34.96 -29.16 1.73
N ILE A 323 -36.21 -29.10 1.26
CA ILE A 323 -37.27 -28.30 1.86
C ILE A 323 -38.38 -29.23 2.35
N SER A 324 -38.50 -29.33 3.66
CA SER A 324 -39.54 -30.08 4.37
C SER A 324 -40.47 -29.20 5.21
N GLY A 325 -40.08 -27.95 5.45
CA GLY A 325 -40.81 -26.98 6.24
C GLY A 325 -41.65 -26.02 5.39
N LYS A 326 -42.00 -24.88 6.00
CA LYS A 326 -42.85 -23.85 5.40
C LYS A 326 -42.03 -22.66 4.92
N VAL A 327 -42.25 -22.22 3.69
CA VAL A 327 -41.77 -20.97 3.10
C VAL A 327 -42.97 -20.09 2.78
N GLY A 328 -43.07 -18.93 3.44
CA GLY A 328 -44.24 -18.06 3.37
C GLY A 328 -44.43 -17.36 2.02
N ARG A 329 -43.35 -17.14 1.26
CA ARG A 329 -43.39 -16.50 -0.07
C ARG A 329 -42.65 -17.34 -1.10
N GLY A 330 -41.75 -16.73 -1.88
CA GLY A 330 -41.08 -17.38 -3.00
C GLY A 330 -39.74 -18.02 -2.65
N ILE A 331 -39.28 -18.88 -3.55
CA ILE A 331 -37.97 -19.52 -3.52
C ILE A 331 -37.21 -19.10 -4.78
N ARG A 332 -35.98 -18.62 -4.60
CA ARG A 332 -35.01 -18.46 -5.69
C ARG A 332 -33.79 -19.27 -5.33
N GLU A 333 -33.59 -20.37 -6.04
CA GLU A 333 -32.46 -21.28 -5.83
C GLU A 333 -31.58 -21.28 -7.09
N LYS A 334 -30.26 -21.27 -6.87
CA LYS A 334 -29.29 -21.66 -7.90
C LYS A 334 -28.39 -22.76 -7.36
N GLY A 335 -28.32 -23.88 -8.08
CA GLY A 335 -27.66 -25.05 -7.51
C GLY A 335 -27.57 -26.29 -8.37
N ALA A 336 -27.21 -27.40 -7.74
CA ALA A 336 -27.12 -28.70 -8.40
C ALA A 336 -28.39 -29.53 -8.26
N GLY A 337 -29.13 -29.40 -7.15
CA GLY A 337 -30.35 -30.15 -6.88
C GLY A 337 -31.24 -29.50 -5.81
N LEU A 338 -32.54 -29.41 -6.14
CA LEU A 338 -33.61 -28.97 -5.25
C LEU A 338 -34.60 -30.12 -5.01
N THR A 339 -34.82 -30.45 -3.74
CA THR A 339 -35.79 -31.47 -3.31
C THR A 339 -36.83 -30.85 -2.38
N ILE A 340 -38.11 -30.97 -2.72
CA ILE A 340 -39.24 -30.55 -1.88
C ILE A 340 -39.96 -31.82 -1.41
N THR A 341 -39.95 -32.06 -0.10
CA THR A 341 -40.52 -33.27 0.50
C THR A 341 -42.03 -33.16 0.69
N SER A 342 -42.67 -34.23 1.16
CA SER A 342 -44.13 -34.30 1.31
C SER A 342 -44.71 -33.29 2.31
N SER A 343 -43.91 -32.82 3.28
CA SER A 343 -44.32 -31.81 4.26
C SER A 343 -44.01 -30.37 3.83
N GLY A 344 -43.31 -30.18 2.71
CA GLY A 344 -42.94 -28.86 2.20
C GLY A 344 -44.15 -28.01 1.80
N GLU A 345 -44.21 -26.78 2.32
CA GLU A 345 -45.24 -25.80 1.97
C GLU A 345 -44.59 -24.52 1.42
N VAL A 346 -44.95 -24.10 0.21
CA VAL A 346 -44.41 -22.88 -0.42
C VAL A 346 -45.54 -21.96 -0.87
N GLY A 347 -45.59 -20.77 -0.30
CA GLY A 347 -46.67 -19.79 -0.50
C GLY A 347 -46.55 -18.92 -1.76
N GLY A 348 -45.46 -19.02 -2.52
CA GLY A 348 -45.18 -18.15 -3.67
C GLY A 348 -44.39 -18.82 -4.79
N PRO A 349 -43.88 -18.03 -5.77
CA PRO A 349 -43.18 -18.54 -6.95
C PRO A 349 -41.86 -19.23 -6.62
N ILE A 350 -41.56 -20.31 -7.34
CA ILE A 350 -40.33 -21.09 -7.21
C ILE A 350 -39.54 -20.96 -8.50
N HIS A 351 -38.43 -20.24 -8.45
CA HIS A 351 -37.46 -20.14 -9.54
C HIS A 351 -36.23 -20.96 -9.19
N TYR A 352 -35.98 -22.02 -9.96
CA TYR A 352 -34.88 -22.94 -9.74
C TYR A 352 -33.97 -22.97 -10.97
N GLU A 353 -32.71 -22.56 -10.80
CA GLU A 353 -31.69 -22.67 -11.85
C GLU A 353 -30.65 -23.74 -11.49
N GLY A 354 -30.68 -24.91 -12.14
CA GLY A 354 -29.76 -25.99 -11.79
C GLY A 354 -29.49 -27.02 -12.87
N ASP A 355 -28.63 -28.00 -12.56
CA ASP A 355 -28.16 -29.01 -13.52
C ASP A 355 -29.22 -30.10 -13.78
N THR A 356 -29.93 -30.52 -12.73
CA THR A 356 -31.02 -31.50 -12.77
C THR A 356 -32.37 -30.83 -12.44
N PRO A 357 -33.51 -31.34 -12.94
CA PRO A 357 -34.84 -30.88 -12.54
C PRO A 357 -35.08 -31.06 -11.03
N ALA A 358 -35.94 -30.20 -10.46
CA ALA A 358 -36.30 -30.31 -9.04
C ALA A 358 -37.11 -31.58 -8.76
N GLU A 359 -36.81 -32.26 -7.67
CA GLU A 359 -37.57 -33.41 -7.18
C GLU A 359 -38.65 -32.93 -6.21
N VAL A 360 -39.91 -32.97 -6.65
CA VAL A 360 -41.06 -32.49 -5.86
C VAL A 360 -41.96 -33.66 -5.50
N SER A 361 -42.22 -33.84 -4.21
CA SER A 361 -43.19 -34.83 -3.73
C SER A 361 -44.62 -34.47 -4.13
N PRO A 362 -45.47 -35.43 -4.55
CA PRO A 362 -46.88 -35.16 -4.90
C PRO A 362 -47.73 -34.58 -3.76
N SER A 363 -47.31 -34.76 -2.51
CA SER A 363 -48.01 -34.26 -1.32
C SER A 363 -47.58 -32.85 -0.90
N ALA A 364 -46.56 -32.27 -1.54
CA ALA A 364 -46.08 -30.92 -1.23
C ALA A 364 -47.13 -29.87 -1.60
N LYS A 365 -47.31 -28.86 -0.74
CA LYS A 365 -48.28 -27.78 -0.97
C LYS A 365 -47.58 -26.59 -1.63
N LEU A 366 -47.71 -26.49 -2.95
CA LEU A 366 -47.10 -25.41 -3.72
C LEU A 366 -48.18 -24.45 -4.22
N ALA A 367 -48.02 -23.15 -3.96
CA ALA A 367 -48.91 -22.11 -4.49
C ALA A 367 -48.80 -21.95 -6.03
N SER A 368 -47.64 -22.32 -6.59
CA SER A 368 -47.35 -22.24 -8.03
C SER A 368 -46.37 -23.35 -8.44
N PRO A 369 -46.39 -23.79 -9.71
CA PRO A 369 -45.47 -24.79 -10.21
C PRO A 369 -44.01 -24.30 -10.16
N VAL A 370 -43.06 -25.24 -10.12
CA VAL A 370 -41.62 -24.94 -10.14
C VAL A 370 -41.19 -24.50 -11.54
N GLU A 371 -40.66 -23.28 -11.66
CA GLU A 371 -40.06 -22.78 -12.88
C GLU A 371 -38.59 -23.21 -12.92
N PHE A 372 -38.32 -24.31 -13.64
CA PHE A 372 -36.98 -24.86 -13.81
C PHE A 372 -36.28 -24.26 -15.03
N LYS A 373 -35.07 -23.78 -14.83
CA LYS A 373 -34.16 -23.37 -15.90
C LYS A 373 -32.84 -24.13 -15.77
N LYS A 374 -32.47 -24.85 -16.82
CA LYS A 374 -31.20 -25.59 -16.82
C LYS A 374 -30.02 -24.62 -16.76
N LEU A 375 -29.08 -24.87 -15.85
CA LEU A 375 -27.84 -24.11 -15.76
C LEU A 375 -26.95 -24.47 -16.96
N GLU A 376 -26.86 -23.58 -17.95
CA GLU A 376 -25.96 -23.79 -19.09
C GLU A 376 -24.54 -23.35 -18.73
N HIS A 377 -23.69 -24.27 -18.30
CA HIS A 377 -22.27 -23.99 -17.99
C HIS A 377 -21.36 -23.88 -19.24
N LYS A 378 -21.94 -23.78 -20.44
CA LYS A 378 -21.14 -23.73 -21.68
C LYS A 378 -20.88 -22.29 -22.08
N ARG A 379 -19.59 -21.94 -22.20
CA ARG A 379 -19.18 -20.81 -23.06
C ARG A 379 -19.69 -21.12 -24.46
N ASP A 380 -20.65 -20.35 -24.93
CA ASP A 380 -21.16 -20.52 -26.29
C ASP A 380 -20.15 -19.95 -27.30
N TYR A 381 -19.20 -20.78 -27.72
CA TYR A 381 -18.15 -20.44 -28.67
C TYR A 381 -18.69 -20.12 -30.08
N ARG A 382 -19.99 -20.34 -30.34
CA ARG A 382 -20.65 -20.06 -31.62
C ARG A 382 -21.26 -18.65 -31.68
N GLN A 383 -21.41 -17.95 -30.56
CA GLN A 383 -21.93 -16.58 -30.55
C GLN A 383 -20.83 -15.57 -30.91
N GLY A 384 -21.10 -14.71 -31.91
CA GLY A 384 -20.17 -13.61 -32.28
C GLY A 384 -19.80 -12.69 -31.12
N LYS A 385 -20.69 -12.56 -30.12
CA LYS A 385 -20.44 -11.82 -28.87
C LYS A 385 -19.21 -12.33 -28.11
N TYR A 386 -18.92 -13.63 -28.16
CA TYR A 386 -17.73 -14.20 -27.54
C TYR A 386 -16.45 -13.62 -28.15
N TYR A 387 -16.34 -13.60 -29.48
CA TYR A 387 -15.16 -13.07 -30.18
C TYR A 387 -15.03 -11.55 -30.02
N VAL A 388 -16.14 -10.81 -30.06
CA VAL A 388 -16.13 -9.36 -29.78
C VAL A 388 -15.59 -9.09 -28.38
N TRP A 389 -16.07 -9.85 -27.38
CA TRP A 389 -15.58 -9.73 -26.00
C TRP A 389 -14.10 -10.10 -25.89
N GLN A 390 -13.63 -11.12 -26.61
CA GLN A 390 -12.21 -11.46 -26.66
C GLN A 390 -11.34 -10.35 -27.24
N VAL A 391 -11.79 -9.67 -28.30
CA VAL A 391 -11.09 -8.54 -28.90
C VAL A 391 -11.02 -7.36 -27.92
N ILE A 392 -12.11 -7.04 -27.23
CA ILE A 392 -12.14 -5.99 -26.19
C ILE A 392 -11.12 -6.31 -25.10
N TRP A 393 -11.10 -7.55 -24.60
CA TRP A 393 -10.13 -7.98 -23.59
C TRP A 393 -8.69 -7.97 -24.09
N ALA A 394 -8.44 -8.33 -25.34
CA ALA A 394 -7.11 -8.26 -25.94
C ALA A 394 -6.65 -6.79 -26.05
N ALA A 395 -7.51 -5.89 -26.51
CA ALA A 395 -7.23 -4.46 -26.57
C ALA A 395 -6.94 -3.88 -25.17
N ALA A 396 -7.74 -4.24 -24.17
CA ALA A 396 -7.50 -3.85 -22.77
C ALA A 396 -6.14 -4.34 -22.26
N PHE A 397 -5.73 -5.56 -22.62
CA PHE A 397 -4.43 -6.11 -22.23
C PHE A 397 -3.26 -5.40 -22.92
N VAL A 398 -3.42 -5.03 -24.19
CA VAL A 398 -2.43 -4.23 -24.93
C VAL A 398 -2.30 -2.84 -24.31
N LEU A 399 -3.41 -2.20 -23.95
CA LEU A 399 -3.41 -0.91 -23.25
C LEU A 399 -2.76 -1.02 -21.87
N PHE A 400 -3.07 -2.07 -21.11
CA PHE A 400 -2.42 -2.36 -19.83
C PHE A 400 -0.91 -2.52 -19.97
N GLY A 401 -0.46 -3.29 -20.96
CA GLY A 401 0.96 -3.46 -21.26
C GLY A 401 1.63 -2.16 -21.70
N LEU A 402 0.96 -1.33 -22.50
CA LEU A 402 1.42 0.00 -22.89
C LEU A 402 1.63 0.90 -21.67
N VAL A 403 0.66 0.95 -20.75
CA VAL A 403 0.75 1.76 -19.53
C VAL A 403 1.91 1.29 -18.66
N LEU A 404 2.04 -0.02 -18.42
CA LEU A 404 3.13 -0.56 -17.59
C LEU A 404 4.51 -0.35 -18.19
N MET A 405 4.67 -0.60 -19.50
CA MET A 405 5.94 -0.36 -20.19
C MET A 405 6.30 1.12 -20.26
N SER A 406 5.30 2.00 -20.34
CA SER A 406 5.52 3.45 -20.29
C SER A 406 5.88 3.95 -18.89
N LEU A 407 5.29 3.37 -17.83
CA LEU A 407 5.58 3.75 -16.44
C LEU A 407 6.98 3.30 -16.01
N MET A 408 7.41 2.12 -16.45
CA MET A 408 8.68 1.50 -16.06
C MET A 408 9.45 0.92 -17.26
N PRO A 409 9.98 1.76 -18.17
CA PRO A 409 10.53 1.30 -19.45
C PRO A 409 11.83 0.51 -19.30
N LYS A 410 12.75 0.96 -18.45
CA LYS A 410 14.02 0.26 -18.20
C LYS A 410 13.79 -1.13 -17.61
N PHE A 411 12.91 -1.22 -16.62
CA PHE A 411 12.54 -2.51 -16.00
C PHE A 411 11.92 -3.47 -17.00
N SER A 412 11.01 -2.98 -17.86
CA SER A 412 10.38 -3.80 -18.89
C SER A 412 11.40 -4.33 -19.90
N GLN A 413 12.39 -3.51 -20.31
CA GLN A 413 13.48 -3.94 -21.18
C GLN A 413 14.36 -5.00 -20.54
N ASP A 414 14.71 -4.82 -19.26
CA ASP A 414 15.54 -5.78 -18.53
C ASP A 414 14.80 -7.10 -18.31
N ALA A 415 13.50 -7.05 -17.97
CA ALA A 415 12.65 -8.23 -17.85
C ALA A 415 12.53 -9.00 -19.18
N VAL A 416 12.35 -8.31 -20.31
CA VAL A 416 12.33 -8.97 -21.63
C VAL A 416 13.69 -9.61 -21.95
N LYS A 417 14.81 -8.95 -21.66
CA LYS A 417 16.14 -9.56 -21.86
C LYS A 417 16.36 -10.78 -20.97
N SER A 418 15.97 -10.70 -19.70
CA SER A 418 16.06 -11.82 -18.75
C SER A 418 15.20 -13.02 -19.14
N SER A 419 14.18 -12.84 -19.98
CA SER A 419 13.38 -13.96 -20.50
C SER A 419 14.13 -14.84 -21.50
N GLU A 420 15.23 -14.36 -22.11
CA GLU A 420 16.08 -15.17 -23.00
C GLU A 420 16.89 -16.24 -22.23
N GLU A 421 16.97 -16.16 -20.90
CA GLU A 421 17.56 -17.19 -20.04
C GLU A 421 16.52 -18.29 -19.73
N TYR A 422 16.24 -19.13 -20.73
CA TYR A 422 15.14 -20.10 -20.71
C TYR A 422 15.10 -21.00 -19.47
N GLY A 423 16.24 -21.51 -19.01
CA GLY A 423 16.30 -22.44 -17.87
C GLY A 423 16.12 -21.77 -16.51
N ALA A 424 16.85 -20.67 -16.26
CA ALA A 424 16.81 -19.96 -14.98
C ALA A 424 15.47 -19.26 -14.76
N SER A 425 14.88 -18.69 -15.82
CA SER A 425 13.58 -18.04 -15.75
C SER A 425 12.46 -19.06 -15.49
N ALA A 426 12.41 -20.19 -16.19
CA ALA A 426 11.39 -21.21 -15.95
C ALA A 426 11.43 -21.78 -14.52
N GLY A 427 12.63 -22.13 -14.01
CA GLY A 427 12.79 -22.65 -12.66
C GLY A 427 12.41 -21.66 -11.56
N LEU A 428 12.87 -20.41 -11.67
CA LEU A 428 12.54 -19.36 -10.72
C LEU A 428 11.05 -18.98 -10.78
N GLY A 429 10.44 -19.04 -11.96
CA GLY A 429 9.02 -18.81 -12.16
C GLY A 429 8.14 -19.77 -11.38
N VAL A 430 8.46 -21.07 -11.39
CA VAL A 430 7.73 -22.08 -10.59
C VAL A 430 7.86 -21.81 -9.09
N LEU A 431 9.08 -21.48 -8.64
CA LEU A 431 9.34 -21.16 -7.24
C LEU A 431 8.55 -19.94 -6.79
N VAL A 432 8.50 -18.88 -7.60
CA VAL A 432 7.75 -17.65 -7.27
C VAL A 432 6.24 -17.85 -7.37
N LEU A 433 5.77 -18.65 -8.33
CA LEU A 433 4.35 -18.94 -8.51
C LEU A 433 3.75 -19.62 -7.27
N CYS A 434 4.42 -20.63 -6.70
CA CYS A 434 3.92 -21.35 -5.52
C CYS A 434 4.45 -20.78 -4.20
N GLY A 435 5.73 -20.37 -4.17
CA GLY A 435 6.43 -19.95 -2.97
C GLY A 435 5.95 -18.61 -2.41
N VAL A 436 5.65 -17.62 -3.27
CA VAL A 436 5.19 -16.30 -2.79
C VAL A 436 3.82 -16.37 -2.11
N PRO A 437 2.78 -17.05 -2.65
CA PRO A 437 1.52 -17.20 -1.95
C PRO A 437 1.65 -17.94 -0.62
N ILE A 438 2.44 -19.03 -0.57
CA ILE A 438 2.66 -19.79 0.66
C ILE A 438 3.38 -18.91 1.70
N ALA A 439 4.47 -18.25 1.31
CA ALA A 439 5.20 -17.35 2.19
C ALA A 439 4.34 -16.16 2.64
N ALA A 440 3.47 -15.63 1.77
CA ALA A 440 2.56 -14.56 2.12
C ALA A 440 1.49 -15.01 3.12
N VAL A 441 0.90 -16.21 2.93
CA VAL A 441 -0.05 -16.79 3.90
C VAL A 441 0.62 -17.04 5.25
N ILE A 442 1.86 -17.55 5.25
CA ILE A 442 2.65 -17.71 6.49
C ILE A 442 2.93 -16.34 7.12
N ALA A 443 3.28 -15.32 6.32
CA ALA A 443 3.49 -13.96 6.83
C ALA A 443 2.20 -13.41 7.45
N CYS A 444 1.04 -13.68 6.86
CA CYS A 444 -0.28 -13.27 7.37
C CYS A 444 -0.61 -13.81 8.77
N VAL A 445 0.11 -14.84 9.26
CA VAL A 445 -0.02 -15.32 10.64
C VAL A 445 0.44 -14.26 11.66
N THR A 446 1.36 -13.37 11.26
CA THR A 446 1.83 -12.26 12.11
C THR A 446 1.12 -10.95 11.76
N VAL A 447 0.90 -10.06 12.75
CA VAL A 447 0.20 -8.77 12.52
C VAL A 447 0.94 -7.88 11.52
N VAL A 448 2.26 -7.78 11.64
CA VAL A 448 3.11 -7.04 10.69
C VAL A 448 3.11 -7.74 9.32
N GLY A 449 3.16 -9.07 9.34
CA GLY A 449 3.17 -9.87 8.12
C GLY A 449 1.83 -9.96 7.40
N LEU A 450 0.68 -9.58 7.99
CA LEU A 450 -0.59 -9.47 7.23
C LEU A 450 -0.49 -8.34 6.20
N PHE A 451 0.00 -7.17 6.57
CA PHE A 451 0.17 -6.07 5.60
C PHE A 451 1.21 -6.42 4.54
N ILE A 452 2.33 -7.03 4.94
CA ILE A 452 3.37 -7.48 4.03
C ILE A 452 2.83 -8.61 3.13
N GLY A 453 2.08 -9.55 3.67
CA GLY A 453 1.51 -10.71 2.99
C GLY A 453 0.42 -10.30 2.00
N LEU A 454 -0.52 -9.43 2.40
CA LEU A 454 -1.52 -8.87 1.49
C LEU A 454 -0.88 -8.03 0.39
N SER A 455 0.11 -7.20 0.73
CA SER A 455 0.86 -6.43 -0.27
C SER A 455 1.64 -7.34 -1.22
N ALA A 456 2.26 -8.40 -0.71
CA ALA A 456 2.97 -9.39 -1.49
C ALA A 456 2.02 -10.17 -2.41
N LEU A 457 0.85 -10.57 -1.93
CA LEU A 457 -0.20 -11.20 -2.74
C LEU A 457 -0.72 -10.26 -3.82
N PHE A 458 -0.89 -8.97 -3.51
CA PHE A 458 -1.30 -7.97 -4.49
C PHE A 458 -0.25 -7.76 -5.59
N VAL A 459 1.02 -7.60 -5.20
CA VAL A 459 2.14 -7.48 -6.15
C VAL A 459 2.32 -8.76 -6.95
N TRP A 460 2.21 -9.93 -6.31
CA TRP A 460 2.25 -11.24 -6.96
C TRP A 460 1.11 -11.39 -7.97
N TYR A 461 -0.12 -11.03 -7.59
CA TYR A 461 -1.26 -11.06 -8.49
C TYR A 461 -1.04 -10.13 -9.69
N GLY A 462 -0.57 -8.90 -9.46
CA GLY A 462 -0.20 -7.96 -10.52
C GLY A 462 0.89 -8.50 -11.46
N SER A 463 1.89 -9.21 -10.90
CA SER A 463 2.98 -9.77 -11.68
C SER A 463 2.53 -10.95 -12.57
N LEU A 464 1.45 -11.68 -12.21
CA LEU A 464 0.85 -12.70 -13.10
C LEU A 464 0.31 -12.10 -14.42
N TYR A 465 -0.25 -10.88 -14.35
CA TYR A 465 -0.72 -10.17 -15.54
C TYR A 465 0.45 -9.55 -16.31
N PHE A 466 1.42 -8.98 -15.59
CA PHE A 466 2.60 -8.40 -16.22
C PHE A 466 3.48 -9.44 -16.90
N ALA A 467 3.56 -10.66 -16.37
CA ALA A 467 4.27 -11.79 -16.96
C ALA A 467 3.83 -12.05 -18.42
N GLN A 468 2.51 -12.00 -18.69
CA GLN A 468 1.96 -12.19 -20.04
C GLN A 468 2.37 -11.05 -20.99
N VAL A 469 2.49 -9.83 -20.49
CA VAL A 469 2.95 -8.66 -21.26
C VAL A 469 4.43 -8.82 -21.64
N ILE A 470 5.28 -9.26 -20.71
CA ILE A 470 6.70 -9.49 -20.95
C ILE A 470 6.93 -10.59 -21.98
N VAL A 471 6.25 -11.74 -21.81
CA VAL A 471 6.36 -12.84 -22.79
C VAL A 471 5.76 -12.44 -24.14
N GLY A 472 4.68 -11.66 -24.16
CA GLY A 472 4.15 -11.07 -25.40
C GLY A 472 5.18 -10.19 -26.10
N ALA A 473 5.93 -9.36 -25.37
CA ALA A 473 7.02 -8.57 -25.95
C ALA A 473 8.15 -9.43 -26.50
N LEU A 474 8.54 -10.51 -25.82
CA LEU A 474 9.53 -11.46 -26.32
C LEU A 474 9.06 -12.13 -27.63
N VAL A 475 7.84 -12.65 -27.66
CA VAL A 475 7.25 -13.27 -28.86
C VAL A 475 7.20 -12.26 -30.02
N GLY A 476 6.86 -11.00 -29.73
CA GLY A 476 6.90 -9.92 -30.72
C GLY A 476 8.31 -9.62 -31.25
N GLN A 477 9.33 -9.69 -30.38
CA GLN A 477 10.73 -9.52 -30.78
C GLN A 477 11.25 -10.68 -31.63
N TRP A 478 10.80 -11.91 -31.39
CA TRP A 478 11.11 -13.05 -32.26
C TRP A 478 10.58 -12.86 -33.68
N LEU A 479 9.42 -12.22 -33.83
CA LEU A 479 8.80 -12.00 -35.13
C LEU A 479 9.34 -10.75 -35.86
N MET A 480 9.55 -9.65 -35.15
CA MET A 480 9.88 -8.33 -35.74
C MET A 480 11.30 -7.84 -35.42
N GLY A 481 12.16 -8.71 -34.91
CA GLY A 481 13.54 -8.40 -34.52
C GLY A 481 13.65 -7.61 -33.21
N ARG A 482 14.88 -7.42 -32.71
CA ARG A 482 15.17 -6.75 -31.43
C ARG A 482 15.11 -5.22 -31.54
N THR A 483 14.78 -4.55 -30.43
CA THR A 483 14.82 -3.08 -30.33
C THR A 483 15.16 -2.63 -28.92
N SER A 484 15.79 -1.45 -28.80
CA SER A 484 16.03 -0.75 -27.55
C SER A 484 15.11 0.45 -27.34
N GLN A 485 14.35 0.85 -28.37
CA GLN A 485 13.44 1.99 -28.31
C GLN A 485 12.08 1.59 -27.73
N LEU A 486 11.47 2.49 -26.96
CA LEU A 486 10.25 2.24 -26.17
C LEU A 486 9.01 2.01 -27.06
N TRP A 487 8.76 2.89 -28.03
CA TRP A 487 7.61 2.78 -28.94
C TRP A 487 7.66 1.54 -29.84
N PRO A 488 8.80 1.20 -30.48
CA PRO A 488 8.91 -0.06 -31.22
C PRO A 488 8.83 -1.30 -30.32
N LEU A 489 9.16 -1.21 -29.02
CA LEU A 489 8.99 -2.31 -28.07
C LEU A 489 7.51 -2.54 -27.75
N ILE A 490 6.74 -1.47 -27.52
CA ILE A 490 5.29 -1.54 -27.30
C ILE A 490 4.58 -2.13 -28.53
N GLY A 491 4.98 -1.73 -29.75
CA GLY A 491 4.42 -2.30 -30.98
C GLY A 491 4.63 -3.81 -31.09
N ARG A 492 5.82 -4.29 -30.73
CA ARG A 492 6.14 -5.73 -30.68
C ARG A 492 5.34 -6.45 -29.60
N MET A 493 5.26 -5.86 -28.41
CA MET A 493 4.42 -6.38 -27.33
C MET A 493 2.96 -6.52 -27.77
N ALA A 494 2.40 -5.55 -28.48
CA ALA A 494 1.01 -5.61 -28.93
C ALA A 494 0.79 -6.81 -29.85
N VAL A 495 1.69 -7.01 -30.82
CA VAL A 495 1.63 -8.13 -31.76
C VAL A 495 1.79 -9.46 -31.04
N GLY A 496 2.78 -9.60 -30.16
CA GLY A 496 3.00 -10.86 -29.46
C GLY A 496 1.92 -11.17 -28.41
N VAL A 497 1.33 -10.17 -27.75
CA VAL A 497 0.17 -10.37 -26.86
C VAL A 497 -1.03 -10.90 -27.66
N VAL A 498 -1.28 -10.36 -28.87
CA VAL A 498 -2.34 -10.87 -29.76
C VAL A 498 -2.08 -12.33 -30.12
N ILE A 499 -0.85 -12.69 -30.48
CA ILE A 499 -0.47 -14.08 -30.80
C ILE A 499 -0.69 -15.00 -29.59
N VAL A 500 -0.19 -14.62 -28.41
CA VAL A 500 -0.39 -15.39 -27.16
C VAL A 500 -1.88 -15.54 -26.83
N ARG A 501 -2.69 -14.50 -27.06
CA ARG A 501 -4.16 -14.53 -26.89
C ARG A 501 -4.85 -15.50 -27.86
N LEU A 502 -4.41 -15.54 -29.11
CA LEU A 502 -4.93 -16.50 -30.08
C LEU A 502 -4.58 -17.94 -29.67
N CYS A 503 -3.35 -18.20 -29.25
CA CYS A 503 -2.93 -19.53 -28.77
C CYS A 503 -3.69 -19.96 -27.49
N THR A 504 -3.95 -19.02 -26.58
CA THR A 504 -4.71 -19.30 -25.33
C THR A 504 -6.20 -19.44 -25.54
N THR A 505 -6.72 -19.10 -26.73
CA THR A 505 -8.14 -19.29 -27.08
C THR A 505 -8.46 -20.75 -27.46
N ILE A 506 -7.44 -21.55 -27.80
CA ILE A 506 -7.63 -22.96 -28.16
C ILE A 506 -8.13 -23.74 -26.93
N PRO A 507 -9.28 -24.43 -27.00
CA PRO A 507 -9.80 -25.24 -25.91
C PRO A 507 -8.79 -26.32 -25.48
N VAL A 508 -8.71 -26.62 -24.18
CA VAL A 508 -7.78 -27.58 -23.55
C VAL A 508 -6.30 -27.14 -23.57
N ILE A 509 -5.75 -26.80 -24.73
CA ILE A 509 -4.33 -26.40 -24.89
C ILE A 509 -4.07 -25.01 -24.30
N GLY A 510 -5.04 -24.09 -24.41
CA GLY A 510 -4.87 -22.71 -24.00
C GLY A 510 -4.58 -22.52 -22.51
N GLY A 511 -5.08 -23.42 -21.65
CA GLY A 511 -4.77 -23.42 -20.22
C GLY A 511 -3.29 -23.70 -19.94
N TRP A 512 -2.73 -24.71 -20.62
CA TRP A 512 -1.32 -25.07 -20.51
C TRP A 512 -0.40 -23.99 -21.07
N VAL A 513 -0.75 -23.41 -22.21
CA VAL A 513 -0.01 -22.27 -22.80
C VAL A 513 -0.01 -21.09 -21.82
N LYS A 514 -1.16 -20.76 -21.22
CA LYS A 514 -1.26 -19.68 -20.24
C LYS A 514 -0.38 -19.94 -19.01
N LEU A 515 -0.37 -21.17 -18.50
CA LEU A 515 0.47 -21.55 -17.36
C LEU A 515 1.96 -21.39 -17.70
N GLY A 516 2.41 -21.89 -18.86
CA GLY A 516 3.78 -21.75 -19.32
C GLY A 516 4.22 -20.29 -19.48
N VAL A 517 3.35 -19.46 -20.06
CA VAL A 517 3.58 -18.01 -20.22
C VAL A 517 3.72 -17.32 -18.85
N ILE A 518 2.88 -17.66 -17.89
CA ILE A 518 2.93 -17.08 -16.54
C ILE A 518 4.23 -17.46 -15.84
N ILE A 519 4.58 -18.75 -15.85
CA ILE A 519 5.82 -19.25 -15.22
C ILE A 519 7.02 -18.54 -15.83
N TRP A 520 7.11 -18.48 -17.15
CA TRP A 520 8.25 -17.88 -17.82
C TRP A 520 8.37 -16.38 -17.56
N GLY A 521 7.25 -15.65 -17.66
CA GLY A 521 7.25 -14.21 -17.40
C GLY A 521 7.54 -13.86 -15.93
N LEU A 522 7.01 -14.62 -14.97
CA LEU A 522 7.33 -14.45 -13.54
C LEU A 522 8.83 -14.63 -13.27
N GLY A 523 9.43 -15.65 -13.87
CA GLY A 523 10.86 -15.89 -13.77
C GLY A 523 11.70 -14.74 -14.30
N ALA A 524 11.35 -14.25 -15.50
CA ALA A 524 12.02 -13.13 -16.13
C ALA A 524 11.93 -11.83 -15.29
N ILE A 525 10.75 -11.54 -14.74
CA ILE A 525 10.52 -10.43 -13.81
C ILE A 525 11.39 -10.58 -12.56
N SER A 526 11.48 -11.80 -12.02
CA SER A 526 12.21 -12.08 -10.78
C SER A 526 13.73 -11.94 -10.97
N ILE A 527 14.28 -12.38 -12.11
CA ILE A 527 15.70 -12.18 -12.45
C ILE A 527 16.00 -10.69 -12.62
N ALA A 528 15.16 -9.96 -13.35
CA ALA A 528 15.33 -8.52 -13.54
C ALA A 528 15.29 -7.76 -12.21
N LEU A 529 14.41 -8.17 -11.30
CA LEU A 529 14.34 -7.62 -9.95
C LEU A 529 15.60 -7.95 -9.13
N TYR A 530 16.05 -9.20 -9.16
CA TYR A 530 17.25 -9.66 -8.45
C TYR A 530 18.51 -8.91 -8.90
N ARG A 531 18.72 -8.75 -10.21
CA ARG A 531 19.87 -8.00 -10.78
C ARG A 531 19.88 -6.54 -10.36
N ARG A 532 18.70 -5.93 -10.19
CA ARG A 532 18.59 -4.54 -9.77
C ARG A 532 18.91 -4.33 -8.29
N PHE A 533 18.71 -5.34 -7.45
CA PHE A 533 19.02 -5.29 -6.02
C PHE A 533 20.46 -5.72 -5.69
N GLN A 534 21.21 -6.31 -6.64
CA GLN A 534 22.63 -6.56 -6.42
C GLN A 534 23.43 -5.25 -6.49
N PRO A 535 24.21 -4.89 -5.44
CA PRO A 535 25.12 -3.76 -5.53
C PRO A 535 26.18 -4.04 -6.59
N VAL A 536 26.45 -3.06 -7.45
CA VAL A 536 27.55 -3.13 -8.43
C VAL A 536 28.85 -3.19 -7.64
N ILE A 537 29.41 -4.38 -7.49
CA ILE A 537 30.78 -4.55 -7.01
C ILE A 537 31.67 -4.14 -8.18
N VAL A 538 32.24 -2.93 -8.12
CA VAL A 538 33.20 -2.45 -9.12
C VAL A 538 34.42 -3.36 -9.07
N PRO A 539 34.71 -4.16 -10.11
CA PRO A 539 35.92 -4.98 -10.12
C PRO A 539 37.08 -4.07 -10.55
N GLY A 540 38.04 -3.85 -9.63
CA GLY A 540 39.33 -3.22 -9.97
C GLY A 540 39.53 -1.81 -9.43
N GLY A 541 39.57 -1.65 -8.11
CA GLY A 541 40.42 -0.63 -7.50
C GLY A 541 41.73 -1.32 -7.11
N THR A 542 42.81 -1.05 -7.85
CA THR A 542 44.17 -1.40 -7.43
C THR A 542 44.38 -0.91 -5.99
N PRO A 543 44.84 -1.73 -5.03
CA PRO A 543 45.14 -1.25 -3.70
C PRO A 543 46.23 -0.17 -3.84
N GLY A 544 45.85 1.08 -3.58
CA GLY A 544 46.78 2.20 -3.56
C GLY A 544 47.93 1.85 -2.63
N SER A 545 49.16 1.95 -3.13
CA SER A 545 50.37 1.88 -2.34
C SER A 545 50.22 2.79 -1.12
N PHE A 546 50.35 2.21 0.07
CA PHE A 546 50.43 2.95 1.32
C PHE A 546 51.61 3.93 1.25
N THR A 547 51.37 5.18 0.86
CA THR A 547 52.30 6.29 1.10
C THR A 547 52.33 6.54 2.59
N GLN A 548 53.48 6.30 3.22
CA GLN A 548 53.72 6.61 4.63
C GLN A 548 53.44 8.10 4.92
N PRO A 549 52.88 8.44 6.09
CA PRO A 549 52.74 9.84 6.49
C PRO A 549 54.12 10.43 6.81
N LEU A 550 54.39 11.62 6.25
CA LEU A 550 55.58 12.43 6.56
C LEU A 550 55.63 12.78 8.06
N PRO A 551 56.83 12.82 8.68
CA PRO A 551 56.98 13.08 10.11
C PRO A 551 56.63 14.54 10.47
N PRO A 552 56.16 14.78 11.71
CA PRO A 552 55.69 16.09 12.16
C PRO A 552 56.84 17.10 12.31
N ASN A 553 56.56 18.33 11.85
CA ASN A 553 57.41 19.52 11.96
C ASN A 553 58.02 19.67 13.37
N THR A 554 59.35 19.64 13.44
CA THR A 554 60.11 20.18 14.56
C THR A 554 60.11 21.71 14.47
N THR A 555 59.59 22.31 15.54
CA THR A 555 59.63 23.75 15.83
C THR A 555 61.07 24.24 16.00
N VAL A 556 61.52 25.17 15.15
CA VAL A 556 62.67 26.05 15.45
C VAL A 556 62.34 27.46 14.95
N GLY A 557 62.18 28.40 15.88
CA GLY A 557 61.98 29.82 15.55
C GLY A 557 61.23 30.67 16.58
N GLY A 558 61.32 30.35 17.87
CA GLY A 558 60.94 31.26 18.95
C GLY A 558 62.17 32.03 19.46
N VAL A 559 62.03 33.34 19.62
CA VAL A 559 63.05 34.37 19.87
C VAL A 559 63.90 34.13 21.14
N GLN A 560 65.21 34.41 21.06
CA GLN A 560 66.16 34.50 22.18
C GLN A 560 65.76 35.54 23.23
N PRO A 561 66.08 35.29 24.51
CA PRO A 561 66.45 36.36 25.44
C PRO A 561 67.92 36.27 25.89
N ALA A 562 68.54 37.46 25.89
CA ALA A 562 69.78 37.95 26.54
C ALA A 562 71.11 37.20 26.30
#